data_AF-A0A1Q7NWW1-F1
#
_entry.id   AF-A0A1Q7NWW1-F1
#
_cell.length_a   1.000
_cell.length_b   1.000
_cell.length_c   1.000
_cell.angle_alpha   90.00
_cell.angle_beta   90.00
_cell.angle_gamma   90.00
#
_symmetry.space_group_name_H-M   'P 1'
#
loop_
_entity.id
_entity.type
_entity.pdbx_description
1 polymer ?
#
loop_
_entity_poly.entity_id
_entity_poly.type
_entity_poly.pdbx_seq_one_letter_code
_entity_poly.pdbx_strand_id
1 'polypeptide(L)'
;MPKPIHGLLDSLIEQFAAAIAARAEQMFARSALGSAGRRAGIRMCPYPGCKNPGAGPRNRWFCRDHAHSVPVREQKRILAERAKENQAAARLARARQLGGRHLDMRCRVEGCKNMSRGPRFGYICDKHRKELSAKEQREAREKWNAAHAKAA
;
A
#
# COMPACT_ATOMS: atom_id res chain seq x y z
N MET A 1 24.89 -43.05 29.14
CA MET A 1 24.90 -43.22 27.67
C MET A 1 24.90 -41.84 27.03
N PRO A 2 26.03 -41.35 26.49
CA PRO A 2 26.06 -40.08 25.77
C PRO A 2 25.20 -40.18 24.49
N LYS A 3 24.39 -39.17 24.20
CA LYS A 3 23.51 -39.15 23.02
C LYS A 3 24.39 -39.20 21.75
N PRO A 4 24.05 -40.05 20.75
CA PRO A 4 24.81 -40.11 19.51
C PRO A 4 24.73 -38.75 18.81
N ILE A 5 25.84 -38.35 18.17
CA ILE A 5 26.06 -37.02 17.56
C ILE A 5 24.90 -36.60 16.63
N HIS A 6 24.23 -37.57 16.00
CA HIS A 6 23.04 -37.35 15.17
C HIS A 6 21.87 -36.68 15.93
N GLY A 7 21.58 -37.10 17.16
CA GLY A 7 20.47 -36.53 17.94
C GLY A 7 20.70 -35.10 18.43
N LEU A 8 21.96 -34.65 18.49
CA LEU A 8 22.30 -33.25 18.79
C LEU A 8 22.04 -32.35 17.59
N LEU A 9 22.37 -32.82 16.38
CA LEU A 9 22.07 -32.09 15.14
C LEU A 9 20.56 -31.99 14.90
N ASP A 10 19.82 -33.07 15.15
CA ASP A 10 18.35 -33.07 15.02
C ASP A 10 17.71 -32.07 15.99
N SER A 11 18.15 -32.05 17.25
CA SER A 11 17.65 -31.06 18.22
C SER A 11 17.99 -29.61 17.85
N LEU A 12 19.12 -29.38 17.20
CA LEU A 12 19.51 -28.05 16.73
C LEU A 12 18.63 -27.62 15.55
N ILE A 13 18.37 -28.52 14.60
CA ILE A 13 17.50 -28.27 13.45
C ILE A 13 16.08 -27.96 13.92
N GLU A 14 15.56 -28.71 14.90
CA GLU A 14 14.25 -28.47 15.51
C GLU A 14 14.17 -27.11 16.21
N GLN A 15 15.23 -26.70 16.92
CA GLN A 15 15.31 -25.37 17.55
C GLN A 15 15.32 -24.24 16.51
N PHE A 16 16.04 -24.41 15.40
CA PHE A 16 16.02 -23.44 14.30
C PHE A 16 14.66 -23.40 13.59
N ALA A 17 14.05 -24.54 13.33
CA ALA A 17 12.72 -24.64 12.73
C ALA A 17 11.68 -23.94 13.62
N ALA A 18 11.72 -24.16 14.93
CA ALA A 18 10.84 -23.51 15.90
C ALA A 18 11.07 -21.99 15.95
N ALA A 19 12.32 -21.54 15.92
CA ALA A 19 12.64 -20.10 15.90
C ALA A 19 12.17 -19.42 14.60
N ILE A 20 12.32 -20.09 13.46
CA ILE A 20 11.84 -19.60 12.16
C ILE A 20 10.30 -19.58 12.13
N ALA A 21 9.64 -20.62 12.63
CA ALA A 21 8.18 -20.69 12.73
C ALA A 21 7.63 -19.56 13.61
N ALA A 22 8.19 -19.37 14.81
CA ALA A 22 7.78 -18.29 15.71
C ALA A 22 7.99 -16.90 15.07
N ARG A 23 9.08 -16.70 14.32
CA ARG A 23 9.34 -15.44 13.62
C ARG A 23 8.39 -15.24 12.43
N ALA A 24 8.05 -16.31 11.71
CA ALA A 24 7.07 -16.29 10.62
C ALA A 24 5.68 -15.95 11.17
N GLU A 25 5.25 -16.58 12.26
CA GLU A 25 3.99 -16.29 12.95
C GLU A 25 3.91 -14.83 13.40
N GLN A 26 4.99 -14.27 13.95
CA GLN A 26 5.05 -12.85 14.30
C GLN A 26 4.91 -11.94 13.08
N MET A 27 5.50 -12.30 11.94
CA MET A 27 5.34 -11.54 10.69
C MET A 27 3.92 -11.66 10.11
N PHE A 28 3.32 -12.84 10.15
CA PHE A 28 1.94 -13.07 9.71
C PHE A 28 0.92 -12.39 10.61
N ALA A 29 1.12 -12.40 11.94
CA ALA A 29 0.28 -11.66 12.88
C ALA A 29 0.32 -10.15 12.63
N ARG A 30 1.49 -9.59 12.35
CA ARG A 30 1.65 -8.17 11.97
C ARG A 30 0.97 -7.84 10.64
N SER A 31 0.99 -8.78 9.70
CA SER A 31 0.36 -8.63 8.39
C SER A 31 -1.18 -8.76 8.45
N ALA A 32 -1.70 -9.66 9.29
CA ALA A 32 -3.14 -9.85 9.52
C ALA A 32 -3.78 -8.63 10.20
N LEU A 33 -3.05 -7.98 11.13
CA LEU A 33 -3.50 -6.74 11.78
C LEU A 33 -3.66 -5.56 10.81
N GLY A 34 -2.95 -5.56 9.68
CA GLY A 34 -3.09 -4.54 8.63
C GLY A 34 -4.34 -4.70 7.74
N SER A 35 -4.93 -5.90 7.72
CA SER A 35 -6.07 -6.24 6.83
C SER A 35 -7.41 -6.33 7.56
N ALA A 36 -7.41 -6.75 8.82
CA ALA A 36 -8.64 -7.02 9.59
C ALA A 36 -9.47 -5.77 9.92
N GLY A 37 -8.91 -4.57 9.89
CA GLY A 37 -9.61 -3.33 10.27
C GLY A 37 -10.56 -2.74 9.23
N ARG A 38 -10.72 -3.36 8.05
CA ARG A 38 -11.56 -2.82 6.96
C ARG A 38 -12.82 -3.62 6.64
N ARG A 39 -13.15 -4.66 7.42
CA ARG A 39 -14.39 -5.43 7.24
C ARG A 39 -15.23 -5.32 8.51
N ALA A 40 -16.45 -4.78 8.34
CA ALA A 40 -17.53 -4.61 9.31
C ALA A 40 -17.30 -3.59 10.44
N GLY A 41 -17.83 -2.35 10.27
CA GLY A 41 -18.46 -1.45 11.26
C GLY A 41 -17.83 -1.11 12.62
N ILE A 42 -16.92 -1.92 13.16
CA ILE A 42 -16.41 -1.88 14.52
C ILE A 42 -14.91 -1.63 14.44
N ARG A 43 -14.50 -0.40 14.75
CA ARG A 43 -13.07 -0.08 14.91
C ARG A 43 -12.57 -0.67 16.22
N MET A 44 -11.38 -1.27 16.18
CA MET A 44 -10.68 -1.75 17.37
C MET A 44 -10.17 -0.58 18.22
N CYS A 45 -10.01 -0.83 19.52
CA CYS A 45 -9.43 0.13 20.44
C CYS A 45 -8.05 0.62 19.94
N PRO A 46 -7.80 1.95 19.92
CA PRO A 46 -6.52 2.52 19.55
C PRO A 46 -5.37 2.16 20.50
N TYR A 47 -5.67 1.79 21.74
CA TYR A 47 -4.66 1.54 22.77
C TYR A 47 -3.67 0.44 22.34
N PRO A 48 -2.34 0.63 22.51
CA PRO A 48 -1.34 -0.35 22.13
C PRO A 48 -1.60 -1.72 22.76
N GLY A 49 -1.60 -2.78 21.95
CA GLY A 49 -1.83 -4.16 22.42
C GLY A 49 -3.28 -4.50 22.78
N CYS A 50 -4.20 -3.55 22.77
CA CYS A 50 -5.61 -3.81 23.08
C CYS A 50 -6.33 -4.45 21.89
N LYS A 51 -7.01 -5.57 22.14
CA LYS A 51 -7.82 -6.31 21.15
C LYS A 51 -9.32 -6.06 21.30
N ASN A 52 -9.73 -5.26 22.29
CA ASN A 52 -11.13 -5.00 22.56
C ASN A 52 -11.73 -4.07 21.48
N PRO A 53 -13.02 -4.24 21.16
CA PRO A 53 -13.72 -3.32 20.26
C PRO A 53 -13.79 -1.91 20.88
N GLY A 54 -13.73 -0.90 20.03
CA GLY A 54 -13.86 0.50 20.43
C GLY A 54 -15.30 0.85 20.79
N ALA A 55 -15.49 1.66 21.83
CA ALA A 55 -16.80 2.12 22.31
C ALA A 55 -17.34 3.33 21.50
N GLY A 56 -17.05 3.38 20.19
CA GLY A 56 -17.55 4.38 19.26
C GLY A 56 -16.82 5.74 19.24
N PRO A 57 -17.27 6.67 18.38
CA PRO A 57 -16.60 7.97 18.16
C PRO A 57 -16.56 8.87 19.40
N ARG A 58 -17.63 8.84 20.23
CA ARG A 58 -17.73 9.66 21.46
C ARG A 58 -16.61 9.35 22.44
N ASN A 59 -16.18 8.09 22.48
CA ASN A 59 -15.08 7.60 23.31
C ASN A 59 -13.75 7.56 22.55
N ARG A 60 -13.61 8.35 21.46
CA ARG A 60 -12.40 8.38 20.63
C ARG A 60 -11.98 7.00 20.12
N TRP A 61 -12.95 6.10 19.96
CA TRP A 61 -12.78 4.69 19.62
C TRP A 61 -12.04 3.83 20.64
N PHE A 62 -11.69 4.34 21.83
CA PHE A 62 -11.17 3.50 22.92
C PHE A 62 -12.27 2.57 23.44
N CYS A 63 -11.90 1.38 23.93
CA CYS A 63 -12.84 0.54 24.67
C CYS A 63 -13.27 1.23 25.98
N ARG A 64 -14.33 0.75 26.63
CA ARG A 64 -14.85 1.36 27.86
C ARG A 64 -13.75 1.54 28.92
N ASP A 65 -12.94 0.52 29.15
CA ASP A 65 -11.87 0.58 30.17
C ASP A 65 -10.84 1.67 29.85
N HIS A 66 -10.27 1.66 28.64
CA HIS A 66 -9.26 2.64 28.25
C HIS A 66 -9.80 4.05 28.02
N ALA A 67 -11.09 4.21 27.73
CA ALA A 67 -11.72 5.52 27.65
C ALA A 67 -11.70 6.24 29.00
N HIS A 68 -11.79 5.49 30.11
CA HIS A 68 -11.77 6.01 31.48
C HIS A 68 -10.39 5.95 32.14
N SER A 69 -9.62 4.88 31.95
CA SER A 69 -8.34 4.67 32.64
C SER A 69 -7.18 5.46 32.04
N VAL A 70 -7.24 5.79 30.74
CA VAL A 70 -6.17 6.51 30.05
C VAL A 70 -6.46 8.01 30.07
N PRO A 71 -5.54 8.88 30.53
CA PRO A 71 -5.75 10.33 30.50
C PRO A 71 -5.99 10.86 29.09
N VAL A 72 -6.82 11.89 28.94
CA VAL A 72 -7.18 12.47 27.63
C VAL A 72 -5.94 12.90 26.81
N ARG A 73 -4.91 13.42 27.48
CA ARG A 73 -3.63 13.78 26.84
C ARG A 73 -2.98 12.57 26.17
N GLU A 74 -2.99 11.44 26.87
CA GLU A 74 -2.42 10.19 26.40
C GLU A 74 -3.27 9.56 25.29
N GLN A 75 -4.60 9.61 25.43
CA GLN A 75 -5.50 9.20 24.35
C GLN A 75 -5.24 9.98 23.04
N LYS A 76 -5.01 11.30 23.14
CA LYS A 76 -4.66 12.13 21.97
C LYS A 76 -3.30 11.75 21.38
N ARG A 77 -2.30 11.45 22.22
CA ARG A 77 -0.97 11.00 21.78
C ARG A 77 -1.06 9.72 20.96
N ILE A 78 -1.76 8.71 21.48
CA ILE A 78 -1.97 7.40 20.82
C ILE A 78 -2.66 7.59 19.46
N LEU A 79 -3.70 8.42 19.39
CA LEU A 79 -4.39 8.68 18.14
C LEU A 79 -3.49 9.37 17.10
N ALA A 80 -2.69 10.34 17.52
CA ALA A 80 -1.76 11.04 16.65
C ALA A 80 -0.68 10.10 16.11
N GLU A 81 -0.17 9.20 16.94
CA GLU A 81 0.81 8.19 16.55
C GLU A 81 0.22 7.21 15.52
N ARG A 82 -0.96 6.63 15.78
CA ARG A 82 -1.65 5.79 14.78
C ARG A 82 -1.96 6.52 13.48
N ALA A 83 -2.31 7.80 13.54
CA ALA A 83 -2.53 8.59 12.34
C ALA A 83 -1.25 8.74 11.50
N LYS A 84 -0.10 8.96 12.15
CA LYS A 84 1.21 9.00 11.48
C LYS A 84 1.57 7.64 10.88
N GLU A 85 1.38 6.55 11.61
CA GLU A 85 1.62 5.18 11.11
C GLU A 85 0.77 4.86 9.89
N ASN A 86 -0.54 5.18 9.95
CA ASN A 86 -1.45 5.01 8.83
C ASN A 86 -1.02 5.85 7.62
N GLN A 87 -0.55 7.08 7.84
CA GLN A 87 -0.05 7.94 6.78
C GLN A 87 1.24 7.36 6.16
N ALA A 88 2.16 6.85 6.98
CA ALA A 88 3.37 6.19 6.51
C ALA A 88 3.05 4.93 5.69
N ALA A 89 2.14 4.09 6.18
CA ALA A 89 1.64 2.91 5.47
C ALA A 89 0.99 3.29 4.13
N ALA A 90 0.17 4.35 4.10
CA ALA A 90 -0.44 4.85 2.89
C ALA A 90 0.60 5.39 1.89
N ARG A 91 1.66 6.08 2.36
CA ARG A 91 2.77 6.54 1.52
C ARG A 91 3.54 5.36 0.93
N LEU A 92 3.86 4.34 1.73
CA LEU A 92 4.54 3.13 1.25
C LEU A 92 3.69 2.35 0.24
N ALA A 93 2.38 2.23 0.50
CA ALA A 93 1.45 1.62 -0.44
C ALA A 93 1.38 2.42 -1.76
N ARG A 94 1.33 3.76 -1.68
CA ARG A 94 1.40 4.64 -2.86
C ARG A 94 2.74 4.53 -3.58
N ALA A 95 3.88 4.44 -2.88
CA ALA A 95 5.18 4.27 -3.51
C ALA A 95 5.26 2.93 -4.28
N ARG A 96 4.71 1.86 -3.71
CA ARG A 96 4.54 0.57 -4.39
C ARG A 96 3.63 0.66 -5.62
N GLN A 97 2.56 1.46 -5.55
CA GLN A 97 1.66 1.72 -6.69
C GLN A 97 2.23 2.70 -7.72
N LEU A 98 3.12 3.62 -7.33
CA LEU A 98 3.81 4.59 -8.19
C LEU A 98 5.04 3.98 -8.88
N GLY A 99 5.44 2.76 -8.49
CA GLY A 99 6.10 1.82 -9.42
C GLY A 99 5.19 1.41 -10.60
N GLY A 100 3.95 1.93 -10.66
CA GLY A 100 3.04 1.85 -11.78
C GLY A 100 3.59 2.60 -12.98
N ARG A 101 4.19 1.81 -13.88
CA ARG A 101 4.32 2.05 -15.33
C ARG A 101 4.66 3.49 -15.68
N HIS A 102 5.95 3.78 -15.84
CA HIS A 102 6.39 4.99 -16.55
C HIS A 102 5.60 5.07 -17.86
N LEU A 103 4.64 5.99 -17.94
CA LEU A 103 3.78 6.13 -19.11
C LEU A 103 4.68 6.48 -20.30
N ASP A 104 4.42 5.89 -21.47
CA ASP A 104 5.09 6.34 -22.67
C ASP A 104 4.61 7.75 -23.00
N MET A 105 5.51 8.72 -22.83
CA MET A 105 5.23 10.14 -23.01
C MET A 105 5.46 10.60 -24.45
N ARG A 106 5.82 9.70 -25.39
CA ARG A 106 6.02 10.01 -26.80
C ARG A 106 4.76 10.62 -27.45
N CYS A 107 5.00 11.47 -28.45
CA CYS A 107 3.92 12.01 -29.26
C CYS A 107 3.26 10.89 -30.08
N ARG A 108 1.92 10.86 -30.09
CA ARG A 108 1.13 9.84 -30.80
C ARG A 108 0.93 10.11 -32.30
N VAL A 109 1.44 11.23 -32.82
CA VAL A 109 1.43 11.50 -34.27
C VAL A 109 2.45 10.60 -34.94
N GLU A 110 2.06 9.96 -36.04
CA GLU A 110 2.90 9.03 -36.81
C GLU A 110 4.23 9.70 -37.19
N GLY A 111 5.35 9.00 -36.95
CA GLY A 111 6.70 9.50 -37.24
C GLY A 111 7.24 10.57 -36.29
N CYS A 112 6.48 11.03 -35.29
CA CYS A 112 6.93 12.05 -34.37
C CYS A 112 7.86 11.50 -33.27
N LYS A 113 9.06 12.07 -33.14
CA LYS A 113 10.02 11.72 -32.08
C LYS A 113 9.94 12.64 -30.84
N ASN A 114 9.08 13.66 -30.88
CA ASN A 114 8.95 14.62 -29.78
C ASN A 114 8.18 14.01 -28.61
N MET A 115 8.45 14.54 -27.41
CA MET A 115 7.70 14.20 -26.21
C MET A 115 6.44 15.05 -26.10
N SER A 116 5.38 14.44 -25.59
CA SER A 116 4.15 15.13 -25.24
C SER A 116 4.23 15.66 -23.80
N ARG A 117 3.29 16.56 -23.46
CA ARG A 117 3.08 17.02 -22.08
C ARG A 117 2.26 16.03 -21.24
N GLY A 118 1.96 14.85 -21.77
CA GLY A 118 1.32 13.75 -21.06
C GLY A 118 -0.18 13.57 -21.31
N PRO A 119 -0.86 12.77 -20.47
CA PRO A 119 -2.23 12.31 -20.71
C PRO A 119 -3.25 13.43 -20.85
N ARG A 120 -3.08 14.53 -20.08
CA ARG A 120 -3.97 15.70 -20.14
C ARG A 120 -3.94 16.43 -21.48
N PHE A 121 -2.87 16.25 -22.25
CA PHE A 121 -2.67 16.86 -23.56
C PHE A 121 -2.88 15.84 -24.69
N GLY A 122 -3.50 14.69 -24.39
CA GLY A 122 -3.76 13.63 -25.35
C GLY A 122 -2.49 13.00 -25.93
N TYR A 123 -1.34 13.16 -25.27
CA TYR A 123 -0.04 12.71 -25.77
C TYR A 123 0.34 13.30 -27.14
N ILE A 124 -0.04 14.55 -27.41
CA ILE A 124 0.40 15.30 -28.60
C ILE A 124 1.45 16.34 -28.17
N CYS A 125 2.53 16.50 -28.94
CA CYS A 125 3.56 17.50 -28.66
C CYS A 125 3.06 18.92 -28.99
N ASP A 126 3.70 19.95 -28.44
CA ASP A 126 3.23 21.33 -28.61
C ASP A 126 3.29 21.82 -30.07
N LYS A 127 4.16 21.25 -30.92
CA LYS A 127 4.21 21.54 -32.37
C LYS A 127 2.93 21.07 -33.07
N HIS A 128 2.65 19.78 -32.99
CA HIS A 128 1.44 19.19 -33.58
C HIS A 128 0.15 19.70 -32.97
N ARG A 129 0.17 20.17 -31.72
CA ARG A 129 -1.01 20.79 -31.12
C ARG A 129 -1.36 22.14 -31.75
N LYS A 130 -0.37 22.86 -32.28
CA LYS A 130 -0.55 24.13 -33.00
C LYS A 130 -0.82 23.92 -34.48
N GLU A 131 -0.19 22.91 -35.07
CA GLU A 131 -0.24 22.65 -36.52
C GLU A 131 -1.45 21.80 -36.93
N LEU A 132 -1.86 20.82 -36.11
CA LEU A 132 -2.98 19.92 -36.42
C LEU A 132 -4.28 20.43 -35.82
N SER A 133 -5.37 20.24 -36.55
CA SER A 133 -6.72 20.44 -36.06
C SER A 133 -7.07 19.45 -34.93
N ALA A 134 -8.08 19.77 -34.12
CA ALA A 134 -8.53 18.89 -33.04
C ALA A 134 -8.99 17.51 -33.54
N LYS A 135 -9.47 17.43 -34.79
CA LYS A 135 -9.91 16.19 -35.44
C LYS A 135 -8.71 15.30 -35.77
N GLU A 136 -7.69 15.85 -36.42
CA GLU A 136 -6.46 15.12 -36.76
C GLU A 136 -5.71 14.67 -35.50
N GLN A 137 -5.70 15.50 -34.46
CA GLN A 137 -5.14 15.11 -33.16
C GLN A 137 -5.88 13.91 -32.56
N ARG A 138 -7.21 13.81 -32.75
CA ARG A 138 -8.00 12.66 -32.27
C ARG A 138 -7.70 11.41 -33.08
N GLU A 139 -7.66 11.52 -34.40
CA GLU A 139 -7.35 10.40 -35.30
C GLU A 139 -5.95 9.84 -35.02
N ALA A 140 -4.93 10.70 -34.81
CA ALA A 140 -3.60 10.26 -34.42
C ALA A 140 -3.61 9.47 -33.09
N ARG A 141 -4.38 9.92 -32.09
CA ARG A 141 -4.53 9.20 -30.83
C ARG A 141 -5.23 7.86 -30.99
N GLU A 142 -6.28 7.81 -31.79
CA GLU A 142 -7.06 6.60 -32.04
C GLU A 142 -6.24 5.56 -32.80
N LYS A 143 -5.49 5.97 -33.84
CA LYS A 143 -4.56 5.11 -34.56
C LYS A 143 -3.48 4.53 -33.65
N TRP A 144 -2.86 5.37 -32.82
CA TRP A 144 -1.88 4.91 -31.84
C TRP A 144 -2.49 3.95 -30.82
N ASN A 145 -3.66 4.28 -30.27
CA ASN A 145 -4.37 3.40 -29.35
C ASN A 145 -4.73 2.07 -30.02
N ALA A 146 -5.18 2.06 -31.28
CA ALA A 146 -5.52 0.85 -32.01
C ALA A 146 -4.28 -0.03 -32.28
N ALA A 147 -3.14 0.58 -32.62
CA ALA A 147 -1.87 -0.13 -32.82
C ALA A 147 -1.34 -0.76 -31.52
N HIS A 148 -1.53 -0.07 -30.38
CA HIS A 148 -1.01 -0.50 -29.08
C HIS A 148 -2.04 -1.24 -28.20
N ALA A 149 -3.32 -1.31 -28.59
CA ALA A 149 -4.37 -2.03 -27.85
C ALA A 149 -4.16 -3.55 -27.82
N LYS A 150 -3.34 -4.10 -28.72
CA LYS A 150 -3.00 -5.53 -28.77
C LYS A 150 -1.77 -5.93 -27.93
N ALA A 151 -1.11 -4.96 -27.28
CA ALA A 151 0.17 -5.17 -26.59
C ALA A 151 0.09 -4.99 -25.05
N ALA A 152 -1.12 -4.95 -24.48
CA ALA A 152 -1.37 -4.80 -23.04
C ALA A 152 -2.14 -5.99 -22.48
#